data_AF-A0A3L6MTJ1-F1
#
_entry.id   AF-A0A3L6MTJ1-F1
#
_cell.length_a   1.000
_cell.length_b   1.000
_cell.length_c   1.000
_cell.angle_alpha   90.00
_cell.angle_beta   90.00
_cell.angle_gamma   90.00
#
_symmetry.space_group_name_H-M   'P 1'
#
loop_
_entity.id
_entity.type
_entity.pdbx_description
1 polymer ?
#
loop_
_entity_poly.entity_id
_entity_poly.type
_entity_poly.pdbx_seq_one_letter_code
_entity_poly.pdbx_strand_id
1 'polypeptide(L)'
;MRENDYRWNEFKKRAGRSLGLDNDTRWNSWFLLLDTTLNLQSYVEWYQKKYYQDLRDDYLTPDEWSALGETRAFLQPFWKITQLTEGRYATLDRSLFTMDVLHKHYTQAFQKHSGNATLRSCVAASWAVFDKYYQLTDESPAYGAAIILHPSRRVAHLKKNWPKSWHKPVLDGVRKHWKDYYHELPLPTTTPQLRDEIRRLDEYDLLARELDVVSPSMSELDEYDAFTTQPPIVIDCSPLSWWLREEQQQTYPRLSRMAVDILSIPAMSAKPERVFSGARRTISWDRANWVVVQLKEANA
;
A
#
# COMPACT_ATOMS: atom_id res chain seq x y z
N MET A 1 4.50 25.34 -40.64
CA MET A 1 4.12 25.02 -39.25
C MET A 1 2.80 24.28 -39.34
N ARG A 2 2.70 23.02 -38.90
CA ARG A 2 1.43 22.28 -39.08
C ARG A 2 0.36 23.00 -38.25
N GLU A 3 -0.86 23.06 -38.75
CA GLU A 3 -1.96 23.79 -38.09
C GLU A 3 -2.17 23.36 -36.62
N ASN A 4 -1.87 22.09 -36.35
CA ASN A 4 -1.87 21.49 -35.02
C ASN A 4 -0.81 22.08 -34.07
N ASP A 5 0.37 22.44 -34.59
CA ASP A 5 1.43 23.10 -33.79
C ASP A 5 1.03 24.52 -33.40
N TYR A 6 0.28 25.23 -34.27
CA TYR A 6 -0.18 26.58 -33.97
C TYR A 6 -1.21 26.57 -32.84
N ARG A 7 -2.26 25.75 -32.95
CA ARG A 7 -3.33 25.67 -31.93
C ARG A 7 -2.80 25.21 -30.58
N TRP A 8 -1.91 24.20 -30.58
CA TRP A 8 -1.23 23.72 -29.38
C TRP A 8 -0.41 24.82 -28.69
N ASN A 9 0.43 25.54 -29.45
CA ASN A 9 1.24 26.62 -28.90
C ASN A 9 0.38 27.77 -28.40
N GLU A 10 -0.72 28.08 -29.07
CA GLU A 10 -1.67 29.11 -28.62
C GLU A 10 -2.32 28.74 -27.29
N PHE A 11 -2.83 27.50 -27.17
CA PHE A 11 -3.39 26.99 -25.91
C PHE A 11 -2.36 27.05 -24.79
N LYS A 12 -1.15 26.51 -25.03
CA LYS A 12 -0.07 26.48 -24.03
C LYS A 12 0.36 27.88 -23.60
N LYS A 13 0.43 28.85 -24.52
CA LYS A 13 0.77 30.24 -24.21
C LYS A 13 -0.27 30.89 -23.30
N ARG A 14 -1.55 30.57 -23.48
CA ARG A 14 -2.66 31.14 -22.70
C ARG A 14 -2.85 30.45 -21.35
N ALA A 15 -2.83 29.12 -21.33
CA ALA A 15 -3.07 28.30 -20.13
C ALA A 15 -1.81 28.10 -19.27
N GLY A 16 -0.63 28.49 -19.75
CA GLY A 16 0.67 28.32 -19.06
C GLY A 16 1.19 26.88 -19.03
N ARG A 17 0.37 25.91 -19.42
CA ARG A 17 0.71 24.49 -19.54
C ARG A 17 -0.20 23.83 -20.58
N SER A 18 0.20 22.66 -21.05
CA SER A 18 -0.65 21.84 -21.91
C SER A 18 -1.44 20.81 -21.11
N LEU A 19 -2.50 20.28 -21.72
CA LEU A 19 -3.08 19.02 -21.30
C LEU A 19 -2.04 17.91 -21.51
N GLY A 20 -1.96 16.96 -20.58
CA GLY A 20 -1.16 15.76 -20.80
C GLY A 20 -1.80 14.88 -21.88
N LEU A 21 -1.05 13.93 -22.42
CA LEU A 21 -1.66 12.79 -23.11
C LEU A 21 -1.86 11.68 -22.10
N ASP A 22 -2.98 10.98 -22.21
CA ASP A 22 -3.12 9.69 -21.56
C ASP A 22 -2.07 8.72 -22.13
N ASN A 23 -1.71 7.75 -21.32
CA ASN A 23 -0.67 6.79 -21.68
C ASN A 23 -0.99 5.46 -21.00
N ASP A 24 -1.21 4.44 -21.82
CA ASP A 24 -1.52 3.08 -21.40
C ASP A 24 -0.45 2.47 -20.49
N THR A 25 0.82 2.87 -20.65
CA THR A 25 1.93 2.38 -19.83
C THR A 25 2.07 3.10 -18.49
N ARG A 26 1.22 4.09 -18.20
CA ARG A 26 1.24 4.85 -16.94
C ARG A 26 -0.14 4.78 -16.29
N TRP A 27 -0.27 3.93 -15.27
CA TRP A 27 -1.54 3.62 -14.60
C TRP A 27 -2.37 4.83 -14.12
N ASN A 28 -1.72 5.98 -13.92
CA ASN A 28 -2.35 7.21 -13.41
C ASN A 28 -2.60 8.29 -14.48
N SER A 29 -2.32 8.00 -15.75
CA SER A 29 -2.36 9.00 -16.83
C SER A 29 -3.76 9.63 -17.00
N TRP A 30 -4.81 8.82 -16.95
CA TRP A 30 -6.20 9.28 -16.98
C TRP A 30 -6.57 10.21 -15.84
N PHE A 31 -6.21 9.87 -14.60
CA PHE A 31 -6.47 10.74 -13.46
C PHE A 31 -5.75 12.08 -13.60
N LEU A 32 -4.47 12.08 -13.98
CA LEU A 32 -3.67 13.30 -14.14
C LEU A 32 -4.18 14.18 -15.29
N LEU A 33 -4.66 13.55 -16.37
CA LEU A 33 -5.32 14.24 -17.47
C LEU A 33 -6.59 14.94 -16.98
N LEU A 34 -7.51 14.19 -16.36
CA LEU A 34 -8.77 14.75 -15.84
C LEU A 34 -8.53 15.87 -14.81
N ASP A 35 -7.62 15.66 -13.88
CA ASP A 35 -7.26 16.65 -12.87
C ASP A 35 -6.73 17.95 -13.52
N THR A 36 -5.88 17.81 -14.54
CA THR A 36 -5.37 18.95 -15.30
C THR A 36 -6.46 19.65 -16.10
N THR A 37 -7.30 18.89 -16.80
CA THR A 37 -8.39 19.41 -17.64
C THR A 37 -9.37 20.21 -16.80
N LEU A 38 -9.77 19.70 -15.64
CA LEU A 38 -10.66 20.41 -14.71
C LEU A 38 -10.02 21.67 -14.12
N ASN A 39 -8.72 21.62 -13.76
CA ASN A 39 -7.98 22.81 -13.30
C ASN A 39 -7.86 23.90 -14.38
N LEU A 40 -7.94 23.52 -15.66
CA LEU A 40 -7.86 24.43 -16.80
C LEU A 40 -9.20 24.63 -17.51
N GLN A 41 -10.33 24.29 -16.86
CA GLN A 41 -11.65 24.24 -17.49
C GLN A 41 -11.97 25.51 -18.30
N SER A 42 -11.76 26.71 -17.73
CA SER A 42 -12.03 27.97 -18.42
C SER A 42 -11.21 28.17 -19.69
N TYR A 43 -9.99 27.65 -19.76
CA TYR A 43 -9.14 27.68 -20.95
C TYR A 43 -9.58 26.64 -21.98
N VAL A 44 -10.01 25.46 -21.54
CA VAL A 44 -10.54 24.42 -22.42
C VAL A 44 -11.85 24.88 -23.05
N GLU A 45 -12.77 25.45 -22.27
CA GLU A 45 -14.02 26.03 -22.77
C GLU A 45 -13.77 27.18 -23.75
N TRP A 46 -12.80 28.06 -23.47
CA TRP A 46 -12.39 29.11 -24.41
C TRP A 46 -11.91 28.50 -25.73
N TYR A 47 -11.07 27.46 -25.67
CA TYR A 47 -10.52 26.80 -26.84
C TYR A 47 -11.62 26.12 -27.68
N GLN A 48 -12.52 25.38 -27.02
CA GLN A 48 -13.68 24.74 -27.66
C GLN A 48 -14.62 25.76 -28.32
N LYS A 49 -14.85 26.92 -27.68
CA LYS A 49 -15.65 28.01 -28.27
C LYS A 49 -14.95 28.65 -29.48
N LYS A 50 -13.64 28.88 -29.39
CA LYS A 50 -12.86 29.52 -30.46
C LYS A 50 -12.79 28.64 -31.71
N TYR A 51 -12.61 27.33 -31.56
CA TYR A 51 -12.47 26.37 -32.66
C TYR A 51 -13.70 25.47 -32.81
N TYR A 52 -14.89 25.98 -32.46
CA TYR A 52 -16.12 25.20 -32.38
C TYR A 52 -16.45 24.44 -33.68
N GLN A 53 -16.18 25.04 -34.85
CA GLN A 53 -16.44 24.40 -36.14
C GLN A 53 -15.64 23.10 -36.33
N ASP A 54 -14.43 23.04 -35.79
CA ASP A 54 -13.55 21.88 -35.92
C ASP A 54 -13.71 20.90 -34.75
N LEU A 55 -14.25 21.35 -33.62
CA LEU A 55 -14.38 20.59 -32.35
C LEU A 55 -15.83 20.29 -31.99
N ARG A 56 -16.75 20.39 -32.95
CA ARG A 56 -18.18 20.26 -32.70
C ARG A 56 -18.53 18.93 -32.04
N ASP A 57 -17.91 17.85 -32.52
CA ASP A 57 -18.16 16.49 -32.03
C ASP A 57 -17.46 16.24 -30.67
N ASP A 58 -16.45 17.05 -30.33
CA ASP A 58 -15.67 16.99 -29.08
C ASP A 58 -16.06 18.10 -28.08
N TYR A 59 -17.18 18.80 -28.33
CA TYR A 59 -17.61 19.90 -27.47
C TYR A 59 -18.23 19.35 -26.18
N LEU A 60 -17.65 19.72 -25.04
CA LEU A 60 -18.11 19.25 -23.74
C LEU A 60 -19.30 20.07 -23.25
N THR A 61 -20.43 19.40 -23.06
CA THR A 61 -21.63 19.94 -22.43
C THR A 61 -21.43 20.16 -20.92
N PRO A 62 -22.27 20.98 -20.27
CA PRO A 62 -22.21 21.16 -18.82
C PRO A 62 -22.35 19.84 -18.03
N ASP A 63 -23.17 18.92 -18.51
CA ASP A 63 -23.38 17.61 -17.88
C ASP A 63 -22.14 16.71 -18.03
N GLU A 64 -21.46 16.75 -19.18
CA GLU A 64 -20.19 16.04 -19.37
C GLU A 64 -19.08 16.61 -18.49
N TRP A 65 -18.99 17.93 -18.34
CA TRP A 65 -18.07 18.56 -17.37
C TRP A 65 -18.32 18.07 -15.94
N SER A 66 -19.59 17.97 -15.54
CA SER A 66 -19.98 17.40 -14.24
C SER A 66 -19.52 15.95 -14.13
N ALA A 67 -19.77 15.12 -15.15
CA ALA A 67 -19.37 13.71 -15.18
C ALA A 67 -17.84 13.51 -15.11
N LEU A 68 -17.06 14.36 -15.79
CA LEU A 68 -15.59 14.38 -15.68
C LEU A 68 -15.16 14.69 -14.24
N GLY A 69 -15.82 15.65 -13.59
CA GLY A 69 -15.61 15.98 -12.17
C GLY A 69 -15.89 14.79 -11.24
N GLU A 70 -17.02 14.10 -11.43
CA GLU A 70 -17.38 12.92 -10.63
C GLU A 70 -16.38 11.78 -10.84
N THR A 71 -15.95 11.56 -12.08
CA THR A 71 -14.98 10.52 -12.43
C THR A 71 -13.61 10.82 -11.85
N ARG A 72 -13.13 12.07 -11.95
CA ARG A 72 -11.88 12.50 -11.29
C ARG A 72 -11.94 12.29 -9.79
N ALA A 73 -13.07 12.64 -9.16
CA ALA A 73 -13.25 12.45 -7.72
C ALA A 73 -13.21 10.96 -7.33
N PHE A 74 -13.82 10.09 -8.14
CA PHE A 74 -13.77 8.65 -7.92
C PHE A 74 -12.36 8.05 -8.10
N LEU A 75 -11.60 8.53 -9.08
CA LEU A 75 -10.23 8.04 -9.36
C LEU A 75 -9.18 8.57 -8.38
N GLN A 76 -9.44 9.66 -7.65
CA GLN A 76 -8.46 10.29 -6.78
C GLN A 76 -7.87 9.36 -5.70
N PRO A 77 -8.66 8.53 -4.98
CA PRO A 77 -8.09 7.60 -4.00
C PRO A 77 -7.17 6.54 -4.62
N PHE A 78 -7.47 6.06 -5.83
CA PHE A 78 -6.62 5.13 -6.56
C PHE A 78 -5.26 5.77 -6.85
N TRP A 79 -5.26 6.98 -7.40
CA TRP A 79 -4.03 7.73 -7.64
C TRP A 79 -3.21 7.90 -6.36
N LYS A 80 -3.85 8.31 -5.25
CA LYS A 80 -3.17 8.51 -3.98
C LYS A 80 -2.57 7.21 -3.45
N ILE A 81 -3.29 6.11 -3.56
CA ILE A 81 -2.82 4.80 -3.12
C ILE A 81 -1.63 4.33 -3.96
N THR A 82 -1.70 4.45 -5.29
CA THR A 82 -0.55 4.14 -6.15
C THR A 82 0.69 4.93 -5.74
N GLN A 83 0.55 6.24 -5.46
CA GLN A 83 1.67 7.06 -4.96
C GLN A 83 2.21 6.58 -3.60
N LEU A 84 1.35 6.07 -2.72
CA LEU A 84 1.73 5.54 -1.41
C LEU A 84 2.40 4.15 -1.48
N THR A 85 2.10 3.36 -2.52
CA THR A 85 2.57 1.97 -2.68
C THR A 85 3.71 1.82 -3.69
N GLU A 86 3.93 2.78 -4.59
CA GLU A 86 5.04 2.77 -5.55
C GLU A 86 6.40 3.19 -4.91
N GLY A 87 6.41 3.55 -3.63
CA GLY A 87 7.60 3.98 -2.90
C GLY A 87 8.52 2.82 -2.52
N ARG A 88 9.84 3.08 -2.44
CA ARG A 88 10.86 2.07 -2.01
C ARG A 88 10.57 1.49 -0.61
N TYR A 89 9.88 2.26 0.23
CA TYR A 89 9.54 1.94 1.61
C TYR A 89 8.10 1.45 1.79
N ALA A 90 7.37 1.21 0.69
CA ALA A 90 6.05 0.63 0.79
C ALA A 90 6.17 -0.88 1.02
N THR A 91 5.64 -1.32 2.14
CA THR A 91 5.71 -2.69 2.65
C THR A 91 4.32 -3.33 2.62
N LEU A 92 4.26 -4.65 2.78
CA LEU A 92 3.02 -5.44 2.64
C LEU A 92 1.87 -4.94 3.53
N ASP A 93 2.17 -4.37 4.70
CA ASP A 93 1.16 -3.78 5.59
C ASP A 93 0.39 -2.63 4.92
N ARG A 94 1.02 -1.90 4.00
CA ARG A 94 0.35 -0.84 3.25
C ARG A 94 -0.57 -1.42 2.17
N SER A 95 -0.17 -2.51 1.51
CA SER A 95 -0.95 -3.08 0.40
C SER A 95 -2.37 -3.40 0.82
N LEU A 96 -2.54 -4.29 1.80
CA LEU A 96 -3.87 -4.72 2.24
C LEU A 96 -4.66 -3.58 2.90
N PHE A 97 -3.99 -2.72 3.68
CA PHE A 97 -4.66 -1.56 4.27
C PHE A 97 -5.18 -0.58 3.22
N THR A 98 -4.42 -0.32 2.16
CA THR A 98 -4.90 0.55 1.08
C THR A 98 -6.04 -0.10 0.29
N MET A 99 -6.05 -1.43 0.19
CA MET A 99 -7.21 -2.12 -0.36
C MET A 99 -8.45 -1.99 0.54
N ASP A 100 -8.33 -2.06 1.87
CA ASP A 100 -9.45 -1.76 2.79
C ASP A 100 -10.01 -0.34 2.58
N VAL A 101 -9.12 0.64 2.34
CA VAL A 101 -9.51 2.02 2.01
C VAL A 101 -10.30 2.07 0.71
N LEU A 102 -9.86 1.35 -0.34
CA LEU A 102 -10.60 1.25 -1.60
C LEU A 102 -11.94 0.55 -1.42
N HIS A 103 -12.01 -0.54 -0.65
CA HIS A 103 -13.25 -1.23 -0.34
C HIS A 103 -14.29 -0.27 0.26
N LYS A 104 -13.86 0.56 1.22
CA LYS A 104 -14.71 1.61 1.80
C LYS A 104 -15.11 2.66 0.78
N HIS A 105 -14.17 3.12 -0.06
CA HIS A 105 -14.43 4.09 -1.13
C HIS A 105 -15.49 3.58 -2.12
N TYR A 106 -15.40 2.34 -2.57
CA TYR A 106 -16.41 1.71 -3.43
C TYR A 106 -17.78 1.64 -2.77
N THR A 107 -17.84 1.21 -1.50
CA THR A 107 -19.11 1.13 -0.75
C THR A 107 -19.79 2.50 -0.70
N GLN A 108 -19.01 3.56 -0.44
CA GLN A 108 -19.51 4.94 -0.44
C GLN A 108 -19.90 5.41 -1.84
N ALA A 109 -19.16 5.04 -2.89
CA ALA A 109 -19.47 5.38 -4.27
C ALA A 109 -20.80 4.75 -4.74
N PHE A 110 -21.06 3.49 -4.38
CA PHE A 110 -22.35 2.83 -4.69
C PHE A 110 -23.54 3.53 -4.02
N GLN A 111 -23.36 4.07 -2.82
CA GLN A 111 -24.39 4.84 -2.12
C GLN A 111 -24.58 6.22 -2.77
N LYS A 112 -23.48 6.95 -3.00
CA LYS A 112 -23.45 8.30 -3.55
C LYS A 112 -24.08 8.35 -4.95
N HIS A 113 -23.74 7.40 -5.82
CA HIS A 113 -24.19 7.38 -7.22
C HIS A 113 -25.42 6.49 -7.44
N SER A 114 -26.26 6.31 -6.42
CA SER A 114 -27.49 5.50 -6.51
C SER A 114 -28.47 5.99 -7.58
N GLY A 115 -28.52 7.30 -7.85
CA GLY A 115 -29.34 7.91 -8.91
C GLY A 115 -28.68 8.03 -10.29
N ASN A 116 -27.37 7.73 -10.42
CA ASN A 116 -26.64 7.82 -11.69
C ASN A 116 -26.31 6.40 -12.20
N ALA A 117 -27.20 5.84 -13.01
CA ALA A 117 -27.09 4.46 -13.50
C ALA A 117 -25.80 4.19 -14.29
N THR A 118 -25.36 5.16 -15.11
CA THR A 118 -24.15 5.06 -15.91
C THR A 118 -22.91 4.94 -15.02
N LEU A 119 -22.69 5.90 -14.12
CA LEU A 119 -21.53 5.85 -13.22
C LEU A 119 -21.59 4.65 -12.28
N ARG A 120 -22.77 4.29 -11.78
CA ARG A 120 -22.94 3.09 -10.94
C ARG A 120 -22.50 1.83 -11.69
N SER A 121 -22.80 1.72 -12.98
CA SER A 121 -22.38 0.59 -13.82
C SER A 121 -20.86 0.57 -14.02
N CYS A 122 -20.23 1.72 -14.25
CA CYS A 122 -18.77 1.84 -14.30
C CYS A 122 -18.10 1.45 -12.98
N VAL A 123 -18.64 1.92 -11.84
CA VAL A 123 -18.17 1.55 -10.51
C VAL A 123 -18.32 0.05 -10.26
N ALA A 124 -19.42 -0.58 -10.70
CA ALA A 124 -19.62 -2.02 -10.59
C ALA A 124 -18.60 -2.83 -11.43
N ALA A 125 -18.32 -2.40 -12.66
CA ALA A 125 -17.29 -3.02 -13.48
C ALA A 125 -15.90 -2.92 -12.83
N SER A 126 -15.56 -1.74 -12.33
CA SER A 126 -14.29 -1.51 -11.61
C SER A 126 -14.21 -2.34 -10.31
N TRP A 127 -15.33 -2.45 -9.59
CA TRP A 127 -15.44 -3.26 -8.38
C TRP A 127 -15.14 -4.73 -8.65
N ALA A 128 -15.68 -5.31 -9.72
CA ALA A 128 -15.47 -6.72 -10.04
C ALA A 128 -13.97 -7.06 -10.23
N VAL A 129 -13.21 -6.14 -10.83
CA VAL A 129 -11.75 -6.29 -10.98
C VAL A 129 -11.06 -6.15 -9.62
N PHE A 130 -11.43 -5.13 -8.84
CA PHE A 130 -10.86 -4.93 -7.50
C PHE A 130 -11.11 -6.14 -6.58
N ASP A 131 -12.34 -6.62 -6.50
CA ASP A 131 -12.76 -7.74 -5.65
C ASP A 131 -12.01 -9.03 -6.00
N LYS A 132 -11.80 -9.30 -7.29
CA LYS A 132 -10.96 -10.42 -7.75
C LYS A 132 -9.56 -10.36 -7.13
N TYR A 133 -8.87 -9.21 -7.20
CA TYR A 133 -7.52 -9.09 -6.64
C TYR A 133 -7.51 -9.02 -5.11
N TYR A 134 -8.56 -8.48 -4.50
CA TYR A 134 -8.73 -8.47 -3.06
C TYR A 134 -8.81 -9.90 -2.51
N GLN A 135 -9.58 -10.76 -3.15
CA GLN A 135 -9.72 -12.17 -2.77
C GLN A 135 -8.40 -12.97 -2.89
N LEU A 136 -7.53 -12.62 -3.84
CA LEU A 136 -6.20 -13.25 -3.94
C LEU A 136 -5.32 -12.98 -2.71
N THR A 137 -5.63 -11.96 -1.90
CA THR A 137 -4.88 -11.72 -0.65
C THR A 137 -5.14 -12.81 0.39
N ASP A 138 -6.23 -13.56 0.27
CA ASP A 138 -6.54 -14.69 1.15
C ASP A 138 -5.71 -15.95 0.83
N GLU A 139 -5.06 -16.01 -0.34
CA GLU A 139 -4.20 -17.16 -0.73
C GLU A 139 -2.92 -17.26 0.10
N SER A 140 -2.54 -16.18 0.80
CA SER A 140 -1.35 -16.15 1.65
C SER A 140 -1.63 -15.53 3.01
N PRO A 141 -1.22 -16.19 4.12
CA PRO A 141 -1.37 -15.62 5.46
C PRO A 141 -0.52 -14.35 5.65
N ALA A 142 0.44 -14.06 4.75
CA ALA A 142 1.33 -12.90 4.85
C ALA A 142 0.57 -11.57 4.88
N TYR A 143 -0.51 -11.42 4.10
CA TYR A 143 -1.30 -10.18 4.09
C TYR A 143 -2.00 -9.96 5.43
N GLY A 144 -2.69 -10.98 5.94
CA GLY A 144 -3.29 -10.94 7.28
C GLY A 144 -2.26 -10.71 8.39
N ALA A 145 -1.12 -11.38 8.30
CA ALA A 145 -0.01 -11.22 9.25
C ALA A 145 0.50 -9.77 9.26
N ALA A 146 0.65 -9.13 8.11
CA ALA A 146 1.12 -7.75 8.02
C ALA A 146 0.17 -6.76 8.74
N ILE A 147 -1.14 -7.00 8.72
CA ILE A 147 -2.11 -6.20 9.48
C ILE A 147 -2.02 -6.51 10.98
N ILE A 148 -1.96 -7.78 11.36
CA ILE A 148 -1.94 -8.23 12.76
C ILE A 148 -0.63 -7.80 13.46
N LEU A 149 0.50 -7.89 12.78
CA LEU A 149 1.82 -7.53 13.30
C LEU A 149 2.05 -6.01 13.31
N HIS A 150 1.14 -5.21 12.74
CA HIS A 150 1.24 -3.76 12.78
C HIS A 150 0.79 -3.23 14.17
N PRO A 151 1.67 -2.54 14.94
CA PRO A 151 1.37 -2.15 16.33
C PRO A 151 0.15 -1.25 16.50
N SER A 152 -0.11 -0.35 15.54
CA SER A 152 -1.31 0.53 15.52
C SER A 152 -2.58 -0.09 14.97
N ARG A 153 -2.58 -1.38 14.60
CA ARG A 153 -3.75 -2.06 14.04
C ARG A 153 -4.10 -3.29 14.83
N ARG A 154 -3.19 -4.27 14.87
CA ARG A 154 -3.36 -5.57 15.51
C ARG A 154 -4.68 -6.24 15.09
N VAL A 155 -5.18 -7.16 15.91
CA VAL A 155 -6.47 -7.84 15.70
C VAL A 155 -7.65 -6.86 15.74
N ALA A 156 -7.50 -5.72 16.42
CA ALA A 156 -8.56 -4.71 16.52
C ALA A 156 -8.98 -4.14 15.15
N HIS A 157 -8.05 -4.02 14.20
CA HIS A 157 -8.37 -3.59 12.83
C HIS A 157 -9.32 -4.56 12.13
N LEU A 158 -9.05 -5.87 12.22
CA LEU A 158 -9.92 -6.91 11.66
C LEU A 158 -11.31 -6.86 12.29
N LYS A 159 -11.36 -6.79 13.63
CA LYS A 159 -12.63 -6.75 14.38
C LYS A 159 -13.49 -5.54 14.04
N LYS A 160 -12.86 -4.40 13.72
CA LYS A 160 -13.55 -3.14 13.42
C LYS A 160 -13.99 -3.05 11.96
N ASN A 161 -13.14 -3.47 11.03
CA ASN A 161 -13.31 -3.13 9.62
C ASN A 161 -13.76 -4.32 8.75
N TRP A 162 -13.58 -5.55 9.20
CA TRP A 162 -13.85 -6.75 8.40
C TRP A 162 -15.09 -7.51 8.89
N PRO A 163 -15.79 -8.24 8.00
CA PRO A 163 -16.86 -9.15 8.36
C PRO A 163 -16.43 -10.17 9.42
N LYS A 164 -17.32 -10.46 10.39
CA LYS A 164 -17.05 -11.44 11.46
C LYS A 164 -16.68 -12.83 10.93
N SER A 165 -17.26 -13.22 9.79
CA SER A 165 -16.97 -14.50 9.13
C SER A 165 -15.51 -14.63 8.70
N TRP A 166 -14.82 -13.52 8.43
CA TRP A 166 -13.41 -13.52 7.97
C TRP A 166 -12.40 -13.57 9.11
N HIS A 167 -12.82 -13.23 10.34
CA HIS A 167 -11.88 -13.10 11.47
C HIS A 167 -11.19 -14.42 11.79
N LYS A 168 -11.95 -15.50 11.92
CA LYS A 168 -11.41 -16.81 12.32
C LYS A 168 -10.44 -17.40 11.27
N PRO A 169 -10.79 -17.48 9.97
CA PRO A 169 -9.87 -17.99 8.95
C PRO A 169 -8.52 -17.26 8.92
N VAL A 170 -8.53 -15.93 9.01
CA VAL A 170 -7.32 -15.10 8.96
C VAL A 170 -6.46 -15.31 10.21
N LEU A 171 -7.07 -15.28 11.40
CA LEU A 171 -6.38 -15.49 12.66
C LEU A 171 -5.77 -16.91 12.75
N ASP A 172 -6.52 -17.92 12.32
CA ASP A 172 -6.07 -19.31 12.31
C ASP A 172 -4.91 -19.52 11.30
N GLY A 173 -5.01 -18.91 10.11
CA GLY A 173 -3.95 -18.98 9.09
C GLY A 173 -2.64 -18.32 9.53
N VAL A 174 -2.73 -17.13 10.14
CA VAL A 174 -1.54 -16.42 10.66
C VAL A 174 -0.94 -17.15 11.86
N ARG A 175 -1.77 -17.65 12.78
CA ARG A 175 -1.30 -18.46 13.91
C ARG A 175 -0.62 -19.75 13.44
N LYS A 176 -1.17 -20.41 12.42
CA LYS A 176 -0.54 -21.59 11.81
C LYS A 176 0.85 -21.23 11.26
N HIS A 177 0.96 -20.15 10.50
CA HIS A 177 2.26 -19.70 9.98
C HIS A 177 3.28 -19.37 11.09
N TRP A 178 2.83 -18.74 12.19
CA TRP A 178 3.65 -18.52 13.37
C TRP A 178 4.20 -19.83 13.95
N LYS A 179 3.32 -20.81 14.19
CA LYS A 179 3.67 -22.11 14.78
C LYS A 179 4.60 -22.93 13.89
N ASP A 180 4.33 -22.96 12.59
CA ASP A 180 5.06 -23.81 11.65
C ASP A 180 6.50 -23.33 11.41
N TYR A 181 6.77 -22.01 11.50
CA TYR A 181 8.06 -21.44 11.05
C TYR A 181 8.84 -20.65 12.11
N TYR A 182 8.18 -20.09 13.13
CA TYR A 182 8.83 -19.12 14.03
C TYR A 182 8.81 -19.51 15.50
N HIS A 183 7.74 -20.16 15.97
CA HIS A 183 7.53 -20.51 17.38
C HIS A 183 8.70 -21.29 18.00
N GLU A 184 9.28 -22.23 17.25
CA GLU A 184 10.38 -23.09 17.72
C GLU A 184 11.77 -22.56 17.34
N LEU A 185 11.89 -21.33 16.82
CA LEU A 185 13.19 -20.82 16.38
C LEU A 185 14.17 -20.73 17.57
N PRO A 186 15.45 -21.07 17.36
CA PRO A 186 16.47 -20.87 18.37
C PRO A 186 16.59 -19.38 18.70
N LEU A 187 16.46 -19.07 19.99
CA LEU A 187 16.76 -17.73 20.48
C LEU A 187 18.26 -17.49 20.34
N PRO A 188 18.71 -16.38 19.75
CA PRO A 188 20.11 -16.02 19.80
C PRO A 188 20.46 -15.86 21.28
N THR A 189 21.30 -16.77 21.77
CA THR A 189 21.85 -16.82 23.11
C THR A 189 22.74 -15.59 23.33
N THR A 190 22.13 -14.41 23.44
CA THR A 190 22.79 -13.25 24.03
C THR A 190 22.49 -13.36 25.50
N THR A 191 23.29 -14.19 26.16
CA THR A 191 23.24 -14.41 27.59
C THR A 191 24.08 -13.34 28.27
N PRO A 192 23.50 -12.27 28.85
CA PRO A 192 24.05 -11.70 30.06
C PRO A 192 23.62 -12.50 31.30
N GLN A 193 23.00 -13.68 31.15
CA GLN A 193 22.61 -14.54 32.29
C GLN A 193 23.79 -15.21 33.00
N LEU A 194 25.03 -15.04 32.51
CA LEU A 194 26.23 -15.50 33.25
C LEU A 194 26.75 -14.47 34.28
N ARG A 195 26.00 -13.40 34.58
CA ARG A 195 26.37 -12.43 35.64
C ARG A 195 25.58 -12.54 36.93
N ASP A 196 24.42 -13.19 36.94
CA ASP A 196 23.61 -13.32 38.17
C ASP A 196 23.80 -14.67 38.89
N GLU A 197 24.56 -15.61 38.32
CA GLU A 197 24.65 -16.98 38.84
C GLU A 197 25.62 -17.18 40.01
N ILE A 198 26.05 -16.14 40.72
CA ILE A 198 26.73 -16.30 42.02
C ILE A 198 26.30 -15.21 43.02
N ARG A 199 25.00 -15.05 43.25
CA ARG A 199 24.51 -14.41 44.48
C ARG A 199 23.52 -15.35 45.15
N ARG A 200 23.92 -15.94 46.29
CA ARG A 200 22.97 -16.66 47.15
C ARG A 200 21.95 -15.61 47.60
N LEU A 201 20.72 -15.74 47.11
CA LEU A 201 19.59 -14.92 47.56
C LEU A 201 19.43 -15.12 49.07
N ASP A 202 19.31 -14.02 49.81
CA ASP A 202 19.05 -14.07 51.25
C ASP A 202 17.53 -14.12 51.54
N GLU A 203 17.17 -14.26 52.82
CA GLU A 203 15.76 -14.38 53.25
C GLU A 203 14.94 -13.14 52.86
N TYR A 204 15.54 -11.96 52.85
CA TYR A 204 14.88 -10.74 52.41
C TYR A 204 14.62 -10.76 50.91
N ASP A 205 15.59 -11.18 50.09
CA ASP A 205 15.43 -11.31 48.64
C ASP A 205 14.30 -12.29 48.25
N LEU A 206 14.14 -13.37 49.01
CA LEU A 206 13.08 -14.36 48.81
C LEU A 206 11.69 -13.79 49.18
N LEU A 207 11.58 -13.15 50.33
CA LEU A 207 10.34 -12.50 50.78
C LEU A 207 9.94 -11.33 49.87
N ALA A 208 10.92 -10.56 49.39
CA ALA A 208 10.71 -9.48 48.44
C ALA A 208 10.17 -10.01 47.10
N ARG A 209 10.71 -11.12 46.57
CA ARG A 209 10.18 -11.78 45.36
C ARG A 209 8.78 -12.36 45.54
N GLU A 210 8.45 -12.83 46.74
CA GLU A 210 7.12 -13.36 47.06
C GLU A 210 6.06 -12.25 47.19
N LEU A 211 6.46 -11.09 47.73
CA LEU A 211 5.63 -9.89 47.81
C LEU A 211 5.55 -9.12 46.48
N ASP A 212 6.50 -9.35 45.57
CA ASP A 212 6.50 -8.75 44.25
C ASP A 212 5.30 -9.30 43.47
N VAL A 213 4.35 -8.43 43.14
CA VAL A 213 3.18 -8.77 42.33
C VAL A 213 3.62 -8.84 40.88
N VAL A 214 4.46 -9.82 40.55
CA VAL A 214 4.78 -10.14 39.16
C VAL A 214 3.51 -10.77 38.60
N SER A 215 2.79 -10.04 37.75
CA SER A 215 1.76 -10.65 36.88
C SER A 215 2.34 -11.92 36.28
N PRO A 216 1.52 -13.00 36.07
CA PRO A 216 2.02 -14.26 35.51
C PRO A 216 2.96 -13.92 34.37
N SER A 217 4.22 -14.34 34.52
CA SER A 217 5.31 -13.77 33.75
C SER A 217 4.91 -13.79 32.27
N MET A 218 5.15 -12.70 31.55
CA MET A 218 4.94 -12.67 30.08
C MET A 218 5.70 -13.81 29.36
N SER A 219 6.58 -14.51 30.07
CA SER A 219 7.27 -15.74 29.68
C SER A 219 6.39 -17.01 29.60
N GLU A 220 5.19 -17.04 30.18
CA GLU A 220 4.27 -18.21 30.08
C GLU A 220 3.32 -18.13 28.88
N LEU A 221 3.10 -16.94 28.34
CA LEU A 221 2.24 -16.71 27.18
C LEU A 221 3.06 -16.85 25.90
N ASP A 222 2.50 -17.54 24.90
CA ASP A 222 3.02 -17.52 23.53
C ASP A 222 3.17 -16.08 23.04
N GLU A 223 4.33 -15.71 22.49
CA GLU A 223 4.66 -14.33 22.09
C GLU A 223 3.59 -13.74 21.17
N TYR A 224 3.07 -14.55 20.24
CA TYR A 224 2.00 -14.16 19.34
C TYR A 224 0.72 -13.78 20.09
N ASP A 225 0.30 -14.58 21.07
CA ASP A 225 -0.87 -14.27 21.90
C ASP A 225 -0.64 -13.04 22.77
N ALA A 226 0.55 -12.93 23.37
CA ALA A 226 0.94 -11.80 24.19
C ALA A 226 0.93 -10.48 23.41
N PHE A 227 1.31 -10.48 22.14
CA PHE A 227 1.30 -9.27 21.29
C PHE A 227 -0.09 -8.98 20.70
N THR A 228 -0.76 -9.98 20.12
CA THR A 228 -1.98 -9.76 19.33
C THR A 228 -3.21 -9.37 20.15
N THR A 229 -3.21 -9.71 21.44
CA THR A 229 -4.31 -9.41 22.37
C THR A 229 -4.27 -8.00 22.95
N GLN A 230 -3.11 -7.34 22.96
CA GLN A 230 -3.01 -5.99 23.52
C GLN A 230 -3.62 -4.93 22.58
N PRO A 231 -4.03 -3.76 23.11
CA PRO A 231 -4.65 -2.72 22.31
C PRO A 231 -3.66 -2.11 21.30
N PRO A 232 -4.18 -1.53 20.20
CA PRO A 232 -3.34 -0.82 19.24
C PRO A 232 -2.68 0.41 19.86
N ILE A 233 -1.43 0.68 19.47
CA ILE A 233 -0.65 1.83 19.94
C ILE A 233 -0.29 2.77 18.79
N VAL A 234 -0.18 4.06 19.08
CA VAL A 234 0.36 5.02 18.11
C VAL A 234 1.88 4.81 18.01
N ILE A 235 2.39 4.71 16.78
CA ILE A 235 3.82 4.64 16.50
C ILE A 235 4.25 5.90 15.74
N ASP A 236 5.46 6.36 16.02
CA ASP A 236 6.14 7.51 15.43
C ASP A 236 6.95 7.15 14.16
N CYS A 237 7.02 5.86 13.83
CA CYS A 237 7.84 5.33 12.74
C CYS A 237 7.09 4.25 11.94
N SER A 238 7.77 3.60 11.00
CA SER A 238 7.19 2.47 10.27
C SER A 238 7.05 1.23 11.19
N PRO A 239 6.09 0.33 10.94
CA PRO A 239 5.97 -0.92 11.70
C PRO A 239 7.25 -1.74 11.71
N LEU A 240 7.94 -1.82 10.56
CA LEU A 240 9.23 -2.50 10.45
C LEU A 240 10.29 -1.85 11.35
N SER A 241 10.41 -0.52 11.30
CA SER A 241 11.34 0.23 12.17
C SER A 241 11.02 0.04 13.65
N TRP A 242 9.74 -0.10 14.01
CA TRP A 242 9.32 -0.36 15.38
C TRP A 242 9.77 -1.75 15.85
N TRP A 243 9.59 -2.79 15.02
CA TRP A 243 10.05 -4.16 15.31
C TRP A 243 11.57 -4.31 15.33
N LEU A 244 12.30 -3.40 14.69
CA LEU A 244 13.77 -3.37 14.70
C LEU A 244 14.36 -2.73 15.97
N ARG A 245 13.53 -2.18 16.88
CA ARG A 245 14.02 -1.63 18.15
C ARG A 245 14.43 -2.75 19.09
N GLU A 246 15.54 -2.55 19.81
CA GLU A 246 16.09 -3.53 20.75
C GLU A 246 15.05 -3.95 21.81
N GLU A 247 14.28 -3.00 22.35
CA GLU A 247 13.21 -3.26 23.33
C GLU A 247 12.19 -4.29 22.81
N GLN A 248 11.81 -4.19 21.53
CA GLN A 248 10.82 -5.09 20.94
C GLN A 248 11.42 -6.45 20.62
N GLN A 249 12.67 -6.50 20.19
CA GLN A 249 13.39 -7.76 19.98
C GLN A 249 13.69 -8.50 21.28
N GLN A 250 13.91 -7.78 22.38
CA GLN A 250 14.08 -8.38 23.71
C GLN A 250 12.74 -8.88 24.26
N THR A 251 11.65 -8.12 24.08
CA THR A 251 10.31 -8.52 24.54
C THR A 251 9.73 -9.67 23.72
N TYR A 252 10.01 -9.69 22.41
CA TYR A 252 9.43 -10.61 21.44
C TYR A 252 10.50 -11.19 20.50
N PRO A 253 11.44 -12.00 21.00
CA PRO A 253 12.62 -12.41 20.25
C PRO A 253 12.34 -13.30 19.04
N ARG A 254 11.24 -14.08 19.04
CA ARG A 254 10.85 -14.88 17.87
C ARG A 254 9.82 -14.16 17.01
N LEU A 255 8.85 -13.49 17.61
CA LEU A 255 7.80 -12.79 16.89
C LEU A 255 8.33 -11.58 16.13
N SER A 256 9.36 -10.89 16.66
CA SER A 256 10.05 -9.82 15.93
C SER A 256 10.69 -10.31 14.63
N ARG A 257 11.19 -11.56 14.57
CA ARG A 257 11.71 -12.16 13.32
C ARG A 257 10.60 -12.32 12.28
N MET A 258 9.47 -12.92 12.67
CA MET A 258 8.29 -13.02 11.80
C MET A 258 7.84 -11.65 11.30
N ALA A 259 7.79 -10.67 12.20
CA ALA A 259 7.38 -9.33 11.84
C ALA A 259 8.35 -8.67 10.85
N VAL A 260 9.66 -8.81 11.05
CA VAL A 260 10.66 -8.29 10.12
C VAL A 260 10.56 -8.97 8.75
N ASP A 261 10.41 -10.30 8.70
CA ASP A 261 10.29 -11.04 7.45
C ASP A 261 9.03 -10.62 6.67
N ILE A 262 7.88 -10.55 7.33
CA ILE A 262 6.60 -10.16 6.68
C ILE A 262 6.59 -8.68 6.31
N LEU A 263 7.00 -7.79 7.21
CA LEU A 263 6.92 -6.34 7.02
C LEU A 263 8.05 -5.80 6.14
N SER A 264 9.05 -6.59 5.78
CA SER A 264 10.08 -6.20 4.80
C SER A 264 9.68 -6.52 3.35
N ILE A 265 8.63 -7.32 3.14
CA ILE A 265 8.10 -7.64 1.81
C ILE A 265 7.64 -6.36 1.13
N PRO A 266 8.16 -6.02 -0.07
CA PRO A 266 7.75 -4.82 -0.78
C PRO A 266 6.31 -4.92 -1.27
N ALA A 267 5.56 -3.83 -1.18
CA ALA A 267 4.15 -3.74 -1.58
C ALA A 267 3.92 -3.98 -3.09
N MET A 268 4.89 -3.59 -3.92
CA MET A 268 4.82 -3.65 -5.38
C MET A 268 6.16 -4.03 -5.98
N SER A 269 6.14 -4.73 -7.12
CA SER A 269 7.32 -5.05 -7.92
C SER A 269 7.89 -3.88 -8.71
N ALA A 270 7.47 -2.62 -8.49
CA ALA A 270 7.89 -1.44 -9.28
C ALA A 270 9.38 -1.03 -9.15
N LYS A 271 10.19 -1.79 -8.38
CA LYS A 271 11.63 -1.53 -8.18
C LYS A 271 12.47 -1.59 -9.48
N PRO A 272 12.25 -2.52 -10.44
CA PRO A 272 13.01 -2.56 -11.69
C PRO A 272 12.58 -1.43 -12.65
N GLU A 273 11.28 -1.15 -12.78
CA GLU A 273 10.75 -0.20 -13.79
C GLU A 273 11.26 1.22 -13.61
N ARG A 274 11.47 1.67 -12.36
CA ARG A 274 12.06 2.98 -12.07
C ARG A 274 13.56 3.04 -12.38
N VAL A 275 14.29 1.95 -12.11
CA VAL A 275 15.70 1.82 -12.50
C VAL A 275 15.83 1.79 -14.03
N PHE A 276 14.94 1.09 -14.73
CA PHE A 276 14.89 1.08 -16.21
C PHE A 276 14.48 2.44 -16.79
N SER A 277 13.55 3.15 -16.15
CA SER A 277 13.15 4.51 -16.57
C SER A 277 14.26 5.55 -16.33
N GLY A 278 15.06 5.37 -15.28
CA GLY A 278 16.26 6.18 -15.03
C GLY A 278 17.39 5.87 -16.01
N ALA A 279 17.61 4.59 -16.33
CA ALA A 279 18.59 4.16 -17.33
C ALA A 279 18.26 4.73 -18.73
N ARG A 280 16.97 4.86 -19.08
CA ARG A 280 16.53 5.47 -20.34
C ARG A 280 16.92 6.95 -20.51
N ARG A 281 17.24 7.66 -19.43
CA ARG A 281 17.81 9.04 -19.49
C ARG A 281 19.33 9.07 -19.62
N THR A 282 19.99 7.94 -19.40
CA THR A 282 21.46 7.83 -19.40
C THR A 282 22.00 7.18 -20.69
N ILE A 283 21.13 6.47 -21.43
CA ILE A 283 21.45 5.83 -22.71
C ILE A 283 20.91 6.75 -23.82
N SER A 284 21.79 7.41 -24.59
CA SER A 284 21.35 8.15 -25.78
C SER A 284 20.77 7.17 -26.81
N TRP A 285 19.83 7.64 -27.63
CA TRP A 285 19.20 6.84 -28.69
C TRP A 285 20.22 6.18 -29.64
N ASP A 286 21.41 6.76 -29.78
CA ASP A 286 22.48 6.24 -30.64
C ASP A 286 23.21 5.00 -30.06
N ARG A 287 23.02 4.68 -28.77
CA ARG A 287 23.57 3.45 -28.16
C ARG A 287 22.61 2.27 -28.16
N ALA A 288 21.34 2.45 -28.54
CA ALA A 288 20.35 1.37 -28.54
C ALA A 288 20.42 0.45 -29.77
N ASN A 289 21.37 0.66 -30.69
CA ASN A 289 21.47 -0.10 -31.94
C ASN A 289 22.61 -1.12 -32.00
N TRP A 290 23.28 -1.46 -30.88
CA TRP A 290 24.45 -2.36 -30.93
C TRP A 290 24.59 -3.42 -29.84
N VAL A 291 23.54 -3.86 -29.14
CA VAL A 291 23.65 -5.11 -28.33
C VAL A 291 22.33 -5.88 -28.30
N VAL A 292 21.96 -6.50 -29.42
CA VAL A 292 20.98 -7.62 -29.47
C VAL A 292 21.69 -8.97 -29.71
N VAL A 293 23.01 -8.99 -29.73
CA VAL A 293 23.80 -10.23 -29.90
C VAL A 293 24.69 -10.40 -28.66
N GLN A 294 24.60 -11.57 -28.01
CA GLN A 294 25.38 -12.05 -26.86
C GLN A 294 24.74 -12.04 -25.45
N LEU A 295 23.49 -12.50 -25.31
CA LEU A 295 23.00 -13.06 -24.03
C LEU A 295 22.31 -14.43 -24.21
N LYS A 296 22.91 -15.30 -25.03
CA LYS A 296 22.43 -16.69 -25.19
C LYS A 296 23.47 -17.79 -24.96
N GLU A 297 24.71 -17.48 -24.58
CA GLU A 297 25.70 -18.52 -24.29
C GLU A 297 26.45 -18.22 -22.99
N ALA A 298 25.83 -18.65 -21.88
CA ALA A 298 26.50 -18.94 -20.61
C ALA A 298 25.60 -19.90 -19.81
N ASN A 299 25.38 -21.08 -20.36
CA ASN A 299 24.97 -22.29 -19.64
C ASN A 299 25.54 -23.47 -20.44
N ALA A 300 26.82 -23.75 -20.18
CA ALA A 300 27.44 -25.04 -20.36
C ALA A 300 28.08 -25.41 -19.03
#